data_AF-A0A951JQ30-F1
#
_entry.id   AF-A0A951JQ30-F1
#
_cell.length_a   1.000
_cell.length_b   1.000
_cell.length_c   1.000
_cell.angle_alpha   90.00
_cell.angle_beta   90.00
_cell.angle_gamma   90.00
#
_symmetry.space_group_name_H-M   'P 1'
#
loop_
_entity.id
_entity.type
_entity.pdbx_description
1 polymer ?
#
loop_
_entity_poly.entity_id
_entity_poly.type
_entity_poly.pdbx_seq_one_letter_code
_entity_poly.pdbx_strand_id
1 'polypeptide(L)'
;MTIDKRGRVTLPEEVRRELALDEEANLVIIEKTPRGTFELIPAALIPNDQLWFHQPEMQARLADAEADFREGRSTHTATPGDAQRFLDSLKAGPRRRKSE
;
A
#
# COMPACT_ATOMS: atom_id res chain seq x y z
N MET A 1 -14.16 -4.51 -31.11
CA MET A 1 -15.17 -4.03 -30.14
C MET A 1 -15.95 -2.89 -30.76
N THR A 2 -17.22 -2.71 -30.41
CA THR A 2 -18.06 -1.60 -30.89
C THR A 2 -18.56 -0.79 -29.70
N ILE A 3 -18.61 0.53 -29.85
CA ILE A 3 -19.13 1.45 -28.83
C ILE A 3 -20.58 1.77 -29.19
N ASP A 4 -21.49 1.64 -28.23
CA ASP A 4 -22.89 2.00 -28.45
C ASP A 4 -23.10 3.53 -28.42
N LYS A 5 -24.32 3.98 -28.76
CA LYS A 5 -24.67 5.41 -28.75
C LYS A 5 -24.57 6.09 -27.37
N ARG A 6 -24.46 5.30 -26.30
CA ARG A 6 -24.32 5.76 -24.91
C ARG A 6 -22.86 5.73 -24.44
N GLY A 7 -21.92 5.42 -25.33
CA GLY A 7 -20.51 5.35 -25.01
C GLY A 7 -20.09 4.07 -24.27
N ARG A 8 -20.96 3.05 -24.20
CA ARG A 8 -20.63 1.79 -23.52
C ARG A 8 -19.92 0.85 -24.48
N VAL A 9 -18.93 0.15 -23.95
CA VAL A 9 -18.20 -0.89 -24.67
C VAL A 9 -18.14 -2.14 -23.82
N THR A 10 -18.31 -3.31 -24.45
CA THR A 10 -18.17 -4.59 -23.75
C THR A 10 -16.75 -5.08 -23.89
N LEU A 11 -16.02 -5.16 -22.78
CA LEU A 11 -14.70 -5.77 -22.73
C LEU A 11 -14.81 -7.27 -23.03
N PRO A 12 -13.98 -7.83 -23.93
CA PRO A 12 -13.86 -9.27 -24.14
C PRO A 12 -13.55 -9.99 -22.84
N GLU A 13 -13.97 -11.24 -22.72
CA GLU A 13 -13.79 -12.03 -21.49
C GLU A 13 -12.31 -12.20 -21.10
N GLU A 14 -11.44 -12.45 -22.07
CA GLU A 14 -9.99 -12.57 -21.87
C GLU A 14 -9.41 -11.29 -21.25
N VAL A 15 -9.80 -10.12 -21.78
CA VAL A 15 -9.35 -8.81 -21.25
C VAL A 15 -9.86 -8.57 -19.83
N ARG A 16 -11.10 -8.98 -19.51
CA ARG A 16 -11.62 -8.85 -18.14
C ARG A 16 -10.82 -9.70 -17.16
N ARG A 17 -10.53 -10.96 -17.51
CA ARG A 17 -9.75 -11.88 -16.65
C ARG A 17 -8.32 -11.40 -16.43
N GLU A 18 -7.65 -10.93 -17.48
CA GLU A 18 -6.29 -10.37 -17.35
C GLU A 18 -6.24 -9.13 -16.44
N LEU A 19 -7.31 -8.33 -16.47
CA LEU A 19 -7.44 -7.13 -15.64
C LEU A 19 -8.13 -7.39 -14.29
N ALA A 20 -8.47 -8.64 -13.97
CA ALA A 20 -9.24 -9.05 -12.78
C ALA A 20 -10.54 -8.25 -12.59
N LEU A 21 -11.27 -8.00 -13.68
CA LEU A 21 -12.54 -7.25 -13.73
C LEU A 21 -13.74 -8.20 -13.67
N ASP A 22 -13.71 -9.12 -12.71
CA ASP A 22 -14.64 -10.24 -12.61
C ASP A 22 -15.85 -9.93 -11.71
N GLU A 23 -15.84 -8.77 -11.04
CA GLU A 23 -16.86 -8.33 -10.10
C GLU A 23 -17.79 -7.27 -10.72
N GLU A 24 -18.96 -7.07 -10.10
CA GLU A 24 -20.00 -6.18 -10.63
C GLU A 24 -19.62 -4.68 -10.60
N ALA A 25 -18.63 -4.28 -9.79
CA ALA A 25 -18.32 -2.88 -9.49
C ALA A 25 -16.81 -2.54 -9.53
N ASN A 26 -16.05 -3.11 -10.47
CA ASN A 26 -14.66 -2.71 -10.65
C ASN A 26 -14.53 -1.28 -11.21
N LEU A 27 -13.58 -0.51 -10.66
CA LEU A 27 -13.23 0.79 -11.21
C LEU A 27 -12.12 0.65 -12.22
N VAL A 28 -12.23 1.41 -13.31
CA VAL A 28 -11.22 1.48 -14.36
C VAL A 28 -10.97 2.95 -14.66
N ILE A 29 -9.70 3.35 -14.59
CA ILE A 29 -9.24 4.67 -15.03
C ILE A 29 -8.88 4.57 -16.51
N ILE A 30 -9.27 5.59 -17.27
CA ILE A 30 -8.91 5.72 -18.68
C ILE A 30 -7.93 6.88 -18.81
N GLU A 31 -6.70 6.59 -19.23
CA GLU A 31 -5.66 7.62 -19.40
C GLU A 31 -5.22 7.71 -20.86
N LYS A 32 -4.98 8.94 -21.33
CA LYS A 32 -4.46 9.17 -22.69
C LYS A 32 -2.94 9.10 -22.68
N THR A 33 -2.39 8.23 -23.51
CA THR A 33 -0.94 8.10 -23.67
C THR A 33 -0.37 9.20 -24.57
N PRO A 34 0.95 9.47 -24.49
CA PRO A 34 1.63 10.36 -25.43
C PRO A 34 1.53 9.92 -26.89
N ARG A 35 1.28 8.62 -27.14
CA ARG A 35 1.12 8.06 -28.50
C ARG A 35 -0.28 8.26 -29.07
N GLY A 36 -1.18 8.91 -28.32
CA GLY A 36 -2.56 9.13 -28.73
C GLY A 36 -3.47 7.90 -28.55
N THR A 37 -2.99 6.86 -27.88
CA THR A 37 -3.81 5.72 -27.45
C THR A 37 -4.41 5.99 -26.07
N PHE A 38 -5.36 5.14 -25.66
CA PHE A 38 -5.90 5.16 -24.30
C PHE A 38 -5.58 3.84 -23.59
N GLU A 39 -5.19 3.91 -22.32
CA GLU A 39 -4.92 2.77 -21.46
C GLU A 39 -6.04 2.61 -20.42
N LEU A 40 -6.42 1.36 -20.17
CA LEU A 40 -7.38 0.98 -19.13
C LEU A 40 -6.60 0.47 -17.93
N ILE A 41 -6.74 1.16 -16.79
CA ILE A 41 -6.00 0.86 -15.57
C ILE A 41 -7.01 0.43 -14.50
N PRO A 42 -6.97 -0.84 -14.02
CA PRO A 42 -7.77 -1.27 -12.89
C PRO A 42 -7.46 -0.41 -11.66
N ALA A 43 -8.52 0.02 -10.97
CA ALA A 43 -8.41 0.89 -9.81
C ALA A 43 -9.24 0.36 -8.65
N ALA A 44 -8.82 0.71 -7.44
CA ALA A 44 -9.50 0.40 -6.19
C ALA A 44 -9.76 1.67 -5.39
N LEU A 45 -10.89 1.72 -4.67
CA LEU A 45 -11.15 2.78 -3.70
C LEU A 45 -10.48 2.44 -2.38
N ILE A 46 -9.77 3.42 -1.85
CA ILE A 46 -9.12 3.32 -0.56
C ILE A 46 -9.77 4.36 0.34
N PRO A 47 -10.30 3.97 1.53
CA PRO A 47 -10.77 4.92 2.52
C PRO A 47 -9.73 6.00 2.81
N ASN A 48 -10.18 7.25 2.99
CA ASN A 48 -9.29 8.40 3.13
C ASN A 48 -8.34 8.28 4.34
N ASP A 49 -8.81 7.66 5.43
CA ASP A 49 -8.06 7.38 6.64
C ASP A 49 -7.02 6.24 6.48
N GLN A 50 -6.98 5.57 5.32
CA GLN A 50 -6.00 4.54 4.98
C GLN A 50 -5.01 5.00 3.90
N LEU A 51 -5.22 6.18 3.28
CA LEU A 51 -4.32 6.70 2.24
C LEU A 51 -2.88 6.92 2.71
N TRP A 52 -2.67 7.13 4.02
CA TRP A 52 -1.34 7.30 4.60
C TRP A 52 -0.41 6.10 4.32
N PHE A 53 -0.96 4.90 4.23
CA PHE A 53 -0.19 3.68 3.99
C PHE A 53 0.45 3.68 2.59
N HIS A 54 -0.20 4.31 1.62
CA HIS A 54 0.23 4.34 0.22
C HIS A 54 1.17 5.51 -0.11
N GLN A 55 1.48 6.38 0.85
CA GLN A 55 2.40 7.49 0.62
C GLN A 55 3.83 6.98 0.41
N PRO A 56 4.62 7.56 -0.52
CA PRO A 56 5.98 7.11 -0.81
C PRO A 56 6.89 7.03 0.42
N GLU A 57 6.76 7.98 1.34
CA GLU A 57 7.55 8.02 2.57
C GLU A 57 7.22 6.84 3.50
N MET A 58 5.96 6.41 3.52
CA MET A 58 5.53 5.27 4.32
C MET A 58 6.01 3.95 3.69
N GLN A 59 5.93 3.84 2.37
CA GLN A 59 6.45 2.67 1.64
C GLN A 59 7.97 2.51 1.83
N ALA A 60 8.73 3.61 1.82
CA ALA A 60 10.16 3.59 2.12
C ALA A 60 10.44 3.06 3.54
N ARG A 61 9.69 3.54 4.55
CA ARG A 61 9.82 3.06 5.93
C ARG A 61 9.50 1.58 6.08
N LEU A 62 8.52 1.07 5.34
CA LEU A 62 8.20 -0.36 5.32
C LEU A 62 9.33 -1.18 4.70
N ALA A 63 9.92 -0.70 3.61
CA ALA A 63 11.06 -1.37 2.98
C ALA A 63 12.28 -1.45 3.93
N ASP A 64 12.56 -0.36 4.66
CA ASP A 64 13.62 -0.33 5.66
C ASP A 64 13.34 -1.29 6.82
N ALA A 65 12.10 -1.30 7.35
CA ALA A 65 11.70 -2.20 8.42
C ALA A 65 11.75 -3.68 8.00
N GLU A 66 11.37 -4.00 6.76
CA GLU A 66 11.49 -5.36 6.21
C GLU A 66 12.96 -5.77 6.07
N ALA A 67 13.84 -4.84 5.68
CA ALA A 67 15.27 -5.10 5.63
C ALA A 67 15.85 -5.39 7.02
N ASP A 68 15.44 -4.62 8.03
CA ASP A 68 15.82 -4.87 9.43
C ASP A 68 15.35 -6.25 9.91
N PHE A 69 14.11 -6.64 9.58
CA PHE A 69 13.57 -7.94 9.97
C PHE A 69 14.36 -9.08 9.33
N ARG A 70 14.60 -8.99 8.01
CA ARG A 70 15.38 -9.98 7.24
C ARG A 70 16.82 -10.10 7.72
N GLU A 71 17.43 -9.00 8.17
CA GLU A 71 18.81 -8.98 8.67
C GLU A 71 18.91 -9.30 10.16
N GLY A 72 17.80 -9.68 10.80
CA GLY A 72 17.76 -10.06 12.21
C GLY A 72 17.94 -8.87 13.17
N ARG A 73 17.81 -7.63 12.68
CA ARG A 73 17.77 -6.42 13.52
C ARG A 73 16.40 -6.20 14.12
N SER A 74 15.82 -7.27 14.66
CA SER A 74 14.52 -7.26 15.32
C SER A 74 14.63 -7.90 16.70
N THR A 75 13.76 -7.50 17.62
CA THR A 75 13.65 -8.12 18.94
C THR A 75 12.36 -8.93 19.00
N HIS A 76 12.47 -10.22 19.31
CA HIS A 76 11.32 -11.09 19.53
C HIS A 76 11.06 -11.26 21.03
N THR A 77 9.79 -11.30 21.40
CA THR A 77 9.35 -11.59 22.77
C THR A 77 8.25 -12.64 22.73
N ALA A 78 8.26 -13.58 23.68
CA ALA A 78 7.34 -14.72 23.67
C ALA A 78 5.94 -14.37 24.18
N THR A 79 5.83 -13.31 25.01
CA THR A 79 4.55 -12.89 25.60
C THR A 79 4.32 -11.38 25.43
N PRO A 80 3.06 -10.93 25.37
CA PRO A 80 2.75 -9.50 25.39
C PRO A 80 3.32 -8.77 26.62
N GLY A 81 3.42 -9.45 27.77
CA GLY A 81 4.01 -8.87 28.98
C GLY A 81 5.51 -8.62 28.86
N ASP A 82 6.25 -9.52 28.18
CA ASP A 82 7.66 -9.32 27.85
C ASP A 82 7.84 -8.18 26.85
N ALA A 83 6.99 -8.12 25.82
CA ALA A 83 6.98 -7.03 24.84
C ALA A 83 6.79 -5.67 25.52
N GLN A 84 5.81 -5.57 26.41
CA GLN A 84 5.52 -4.33 27.13
C GLN A 84 6.71 -3.88 28.00
N ARG A 85 7.31 -4.80 28.76
CA ARG A 85 8.50 -4.51 29.57
C ARG A 85 9.67 -4.02 28.72
N PHE A 86 9.90 -4.67 27.58
CA PHE A 86 10.94 -4.26 26.65
C PHE A 86 10.68 -2.83 26.12
N LEU A 87 9.47 -2.54 25.64
CA LEU A 87 9.10 -1.21 25.15
C LEU A 87 9.22 -0.14 26.24
N ASP A 88 8.83 -0.44 27.48
CA ASP A 88 8.97 0.49 28.60
C ASP A 88 10.45 0.73 28.97
N SER A 89 11.31 -0.26 28.82
CA SER A 89 12.76 -0.10 29.00
C SER A 89 13.38 0.88 27.97
N LEU A 90 12.86 0.92 26.75
CA LEU A 90 13.32 1.84 25.70
C LEU A 90 12.94 3.29 25.97
N LYS A 91 11.84 3.53 26.71
CA LYS A 91 11.41 4.88 27.11
C LYS A 91 12.31 5.50 28.17
N ALA A 92 13.07 4.69 28.91
CA ALA A 92 13.90 5.12 30.05
C ALA A 92 15.32 5.61 29.66
N GLY A 93 15.57 5.96 28.38
CA GLY A 93 16.86 6.42 27.86
C GLY A 93 17.50 7.60 28.63
N PRO A 94 18.82 7.83 28.46
CA PRO A 94 19.69 8.41 29.47
C PRO A 94 19.26 9.83 29.87
N ARG A 95 18.99 10.05 31.16
CA ARG A 95 18.88 11.39 31.74
C ARG A 95 20.15 12.17 31.39
N ARG A 96 20.05 13.16 30.48
CA ARG A 96 21.09 14.17 30.24
C ARG A 96 21.55 14.71 31.60
N ARG A 97 22.74 14.34 32.06
CA ARG A 97 23.43 15.05 33.14
C ARG A 97 23.67 16.47 32.63
N LYS A 98 22.91 17.45 33.15
CA LYS A 98 23.29 18.86 33.02
C LYS A 98 24.62 19.02 33.77
N SER A 99 25.68 19.32 33.04
CA SER A 99 26.93 19.85 33.59
C SER A 99 26.64 21.26 34.09
N GLU A 100 26.89 21.47 35.37
CA GLU A 100 26.91 22.75 36.08
C GLU A 100 28.23 23.49 35.80
#